data_AF-U6GQT1-F1
#
_entry.id   AF-U6GQT1-F1
#
_cell.length_a   1.000
_cell.length_b   1.000
_cell.length_c   1.000
_cell.angle_alpha   90.00
_cell.angle_beta   90.00
_cell.angle_gamma   90.00
#
_symmetry.space_group_name_H-M   'P 1'
#
loop_
_entity.id
_entity.type
_entity.pdbx_description
1 polymer ?
#
loop_
_entity_poly.entity_id
_entity_poly.type
_entity_poly.pdbx_seq_one_letter_code
_entity_poly.pdbx_strand_id
1 'polypeptide(L)'
;MDPQGGPSGCCSSAAASESAAAAAAAAAAAAAAAGFEEQDPQHLLQLVQQQLDCLYTNPNPQKKAAANSWLLQFQHSAAAWRVSLLLLLQQQQQQQLVGAQTLAWKIENEGWGLPQQHKDELAAALFDSIIRMQQQQQQQQQQQQQQQQQQQQLGCAVGGRLGHCLAVLAFQRIADLQQQQQQDDDEQQQQQQRQQEDEDQQQQQQQQQQLSLQQQQHQQHQQQQHQQQQQQQEQQQEYGGRVWGGGFAAAYCVA
;
A
#
# COMPACT_ATOMS: atom_id res chain seq x y z
N MET A 1 40.83 -36.23 -43.48
CA MET A 1 41.88 -36.07 -42.44
C MET A 1 41.33 -35.00 -41.54
N ASP A 2 40.65 -35.47 -40.49
CA ASP A 2 39.59 -34.74 -39.81
C ASP A 2 40.06 -34.15 -38.46
N PRO A 3 39.30 -33.23 -37.84
CA PRO A 3 39.77 -32.38 -36.75
C PRO A 3 39.37 -32.87 -35.34
N GLN A 4 40.07 -32.35 -34.31
CA GLN A 4 39.76 -32.28 -32.86
C GLN A 4 40.95 -31.58 -32.17
N GLY A 5 40.92 -30.89 -31.02
CA GLY A 5 39.89 -30.53 -30.02
C GLY A 5 40.59 -30.35 -28.64
N GLY A 6 40.28 -29.44 -27.70
CA GLY A 6 39.27 -28.37 -27.58
C GLY A 6 39.65 -27.39 -26.42
N PRO A 7 38.78 -26.45 -25.97
CA PRO A 7 39.15 -25.41 -25.00
C PRO A 7 39.18 -25.88 -23.53
N SER A 8 40.13 -25.37 -22.74
CA SER A 8 40.16 -25.55 -21.27
C SER A 8 39.35 -24.47 -20.56
N GLY A 9 38.33 -24.86 -19.79
CA GLY A 9 37.60 -23.99 -18.87
C GLY A 9 37.65 -24.53 -17.44
N CYS A 10 38.04 -23.69 -16.46
CA CYS A 10 38.09 -24.01 -15.02
C CYS A 10 37.92 -22.75 -14.15
N CYS A 11 36.72 -22.16 -14.11
CA CYS A 11 36.41 -20.96 -13.31
C CYS A 11 35.01 -21.06 -12.67
N SER A 12 34.76 -21.96 -11.70
CA SER A 12 33.41 -22.15 -11.13
C SER A 12 33.33 -22.62 -9.66
N SER A 13 34.27 -22.23 -8.79
CA SER A 13 34.29 -22.72 -7.39
C SER A 13 34.33 -21.65 -6.29
N ALA A 14 34.31 -20.34 -6.61
CA ALA A 14 34.40 -19.27 -5.61
C ALA A 14 33.05 -18.91 -4.94
N ALA A 15 31.96 -18.89 -5.72
CA ALA A 15 30.68 -18.29 -5.31
C ALA A 15 29.97 -18.98 -4.12
N ALA A 16 30.29 -20.25 -3.83
CA ALA A 16 29.65 -20.98 -2.74
C ALA A 16 30.10 -20.52 -1.34
N SER A 17 31.31 -19.95 -1.21
CA SER A 17 31.87 -19.54 0.10
C SER A 17 31.32 -18.20 0.58
N GLU A 18 31.03 -17.27 -0.33
CA GLU A 18 30.48 -15.94 0.01
C GLU A 18 29.02 -16.04 0.49
N SER A 19 28.22 -16.93 -0.11
CA SER A 19 26.82 -17.16 0.29
C SER A 19 26.69 -17.66 1.73
N ALA A 20 27.56 -18.58 2.16
CA ALA A 20 27.57 -19.09 3.53
C ALA A 20 28.03 -18.04 4.55
N ALA A 21 29.03 -17.22 4.20
CA ALA A 21 29.49 -16.12 5.05
C ALA A 21 28.42 -15.02 5.21
N ALA A 22 27.71 -14.67 4.12
CA ALA A 22 26.60 -13.72 4.16
C ALA A 22 25.43 -14.24 5.02
N ALA A 23 25.07 -15.53 4.91
CA ALA A 23 24.02 -16.15 5.72
C ALA A 23 24.39 -16.18 7.22
N ALA A 24 25.64 -16.47 7.56
CA ALA A 24 26.12 -16.43 8.94
C ALA A 24 26.13 -14.99 9.51
N ALA A 25 26.52 -14.00 8.72
CA ALA A 25 26.46 -12.59 9.10
C ALA A 25 25.01 -12.11 9.31
N ALA A 26 24.07 -12.52 8.44
CA ALA A 26 22.65 -12.21 8.60
C ALA A 26 22.04 -12.87 9.85
N ALA A 27 22.40 -14.14 10.15
CA ALA A 27 21.96 -14.82 11.37
C ALA A 27 22.53 -14.16 12.64
N ALA A 28 23.80 -13.73 12.62
CA ALA A 28 24.40 -12.98 13.72
C ALA A 28 23.77 -11.59 13.90
N ALA A 29 23.42 -10.90 12.81
CA ALA A 29 22.71 -9.63 12.85
C ALA A 29 21.27 -9.79 13.40
N ALA A 30 20.56 -10.85 13.03
CA ALA A 30 19.25 -11.16 13.58
C ALA A 30 19.29 -11.52 15.09
N ALA A 31 20.31 -12.27 15.52
CA ALA A 31 20.54 -12.57 16.93
C ALA A 31 20.93 -11.31 17.74
N ALA A 32 21.73 -10.40 17.15
CA ALA A 32 22.03 -9.11 17.75
C ALA A 32 20.78 -8.23 17.85
N ALA A 33 19.96 -8.16 16.81
CA ALA A 33 18.69 -7.43 16.79
C ALA A 33 17.75 -7.90 17.92
N ALA A 34 17.58 -9.22 18.10
CA ALA A 34 16.79 -9.77 19.19
C ALA A 34 17.31 -9.39 20.59
N GLY A 35 18.62 -9.15 20.74
CA GLY A 35 19.24 -8.69 21.98
C GLY A 35 18.94 -7.24 22.35
N PHE A 36 18.43 -6.42 21.42
CA PHE A 36 18.08 -5.01 21.65
C PHE A 36 16.61 -4.79 22.02
N GLU A 37 15.69 -5.68 21.62
CA GLU A 37 14.24 -5.43 21.72
C GLU A 37 13.67 -5.50 23.15
N GLU A 38 14.23 -6.33 24.04
CA GLU A 38 13.77 -6.46 25.44
C GLU A 38 14.52 -5.58 26.45
N GLN A 39 15.52 -4.80 26.02
CA GLN A 39 16.34 -4.01 26.94
C GLN A 39 15.71 -2.65 27.27
N ASP A 40 15.79 -2.25 28.54
CA ASP A 40 15.35 -0.93 29.00
C ASP A 40 16.01 0.20 28.17
N PRO A 41 15.24 1.12 27.56
CA PRO A 41 15.78 2.23 26.78
C PRO A 41 16.80 3.10 27.53
N GLN A 42 16.75 3.19 28.87
CA GLN A 42 17.78 3.93 29.62
C GLN A 42 19.10 3.16 29.70
N HIS A 43 19.06 1.84 29.87
CA HIS A 43 20.26 1.00 29.79
C HIS A 43 20.88 1.03 28.39
N LEU A 44 20.05 0.91 27.34
CA LEU A 44 20.52 1.03 25.96
C LEU A 44 21.15 2.40 25.67
N LEU A 45 20.58 3.50 26.18
CA LEU A 45 21.17 4.83 26.07
C LEU A 45 22.58 4.88 26.68
N GLN A 46 22.79 4.28 27.86
CA GLN A 46 24.11 4.20 28.48
C GLN A 46 25.10 3.38 27.65
N LEU A 47 24.65 2.26 27.05
CA LEU A 47 25.49 1.46 26.15
C LEU A 47 25.86 2.24 24.89
N VAL A 48 24.92 2.94 24.26
CA VAL A 48 25.22 3.82 23.10
C VAL A 48 26.21 4.91 23.48
N GLN A 49 26.05 5.57 24.63
CA GLN A 49 27.01 6.56 25.13
C GLN A 49 28.41 5.95 25.35
N GLN A 50 28.50 4.74 25.90
CA GLN A 50 29.77 4.02 26.08
C GLN A 50 30.43 3.65 24.73
N GLN A 51 29.65 3.19 23.75
CA GLN A 51 30.20 2.86 22.43
C GLN A 51 30.62 4.12 21.66
N LEU A 52 29.91 5.22 21.80
CA LEU A 52 30.33 6.52 21.25
C LEU A 52 31.62 7.02 21.91
N ASP A 53 31.73 6.97 23.24
CA ASP A 53 33.01 7.31 23.91
C ASP A 53 34.15 6.44 23.37
N CYS A 54 33.97 5.12 23.34
CA CYS A 54 34.97 4.20 22.78
C CYS A 54 35.30 4.51 21.31
N LEU A 55 34.32 4.89 20.49
CA LEU A 55 34.50 5.25 19.09
C LEU A 55 35.31 6.53 18.90
N TYR A 56 35.27 7.49 19.83
CA TYR A 56 36.02 8.75 19.72
C TYR A 56 37.34 8.73 20.50
N THR A 57 37.32 8.30 21.77
CA THR A 57 38.46 8.45 22.71
C THR A 57 39.45 7.28 22.67
N ASN A 58 39.04 6.07 22.31
CA ASN A 58 39.89 4.88 22.46
C ASN A 58 41.08 4.90 21.48
N PRO A 59 42.34 4.72 21.93
CA PRO A 59 43.49 4.68 21.02
C PRO A 59 43.59 3.37 20.22
N ASN A 60 42.91 2.29 20.63
CA ASN A 60 43.00 1.01 19.93
C ASN A 60 42.02 0.96 18.72
N PRO A 61 42.52 0.82 17.47
CA PRO A 61 41.67 0.81 16.28
C PRO A 61 40.73 -0.39 16.21
N GLN A 62 41.08 -1.55 16.79
CA GLN A 62 40.19 -2.72 16.85
C GLN A 62 38.99 -2.47 17.75
N LYS A 63 39.18 -1.76 18.88
CA LYS A 63 38.09 -1.37 19.77
C LYS A 63 37.17 -0.33 19.12
N LYS A 64 37.73 0.64 18.39
CA LYS A 64 36.96 1.58 17.56
C LYS A 64 36.14 0.88 16.48
N ALA A 65 36.73 -0.09 15.77
CA ALA A 65 36.04 -0.89 14.77
C ALA A 65 34.87 -1.70 15.38
N ALA A 66 35.09 -2.37 16.51
CA ALA A 66 34.05 -3.10 17.23
C ALA A 66 32.90 -2.19 17.70
N ALA A 67 33.21 -1.03 18.28
CA ALA A 67 32.20 -0.05 18.69
C ALA A 67 31.39 0.48 17.49
N ASN A 68 32.06 0.76 16.36
CA ASN A 68 31.39 1.17 15.12
C ASN A 68 30.46 0.06 14.57
N SER A 69 30.91 -1.19 14.54
CA SER A 69 30.08 -2.33 14.13
C SER A 69 28.85 -2.52 15.03
N TRP A 70 29.00 -2.33 16.35
CA TRP A 70 27.87 -2.37 17.28
C TRP A 70 26.89 -1.21 17.05
N LEU A 71 27.39 0.01 16.82
CA LEU A 71 26.54 1.19 16.57
C LEU A 71 25.74 1.06 15.27
N LEU A 72 26.32 0.44 14.23
CA LEU A 72 25.60 0.10 13.00
C LEU A 72 24.51 -0.96 13.25
N GLN A 73 24.80 -2.03 14.01
CA GLN A 73 23.78 -3.02 14.38
C GLN A 73 22.65 -2.39 15.20
N PHE A 74 22.99 -1.52 16.15
CA PHE A 74 22.01 -0.75 16.94
C PHE A 74 21.12 0.12 16.04
N GLN A 75 21.68 0.84 15.06
CA GLN A 75 20.91 1.67 14.12
C GLN A 75 19.79 0.90 13.38
N HIS A 76 20.02 -0.38 13.09
CA HIS A 76 19.04 -1.28 12.47
C HIS A 76 18.00 -1.88 13.45
N SER A 77 18.18 -1.77 14.78
CA SER A 77 17.20 -2.26 15.78
C SER A 77 15.94 -1.37 15.85
N ALA A 78 14.81 -1.88 16.34
CA ALA A 78 13.64 -1.03 16.57
C ALA A 78 13.84 -0.13 17.79
N ALA A 79 14.55 -0.60 18.82
CA ALA A 79 14.94 0.19 19.99
C ALA A 79 15.65 1.52 19.63
N ALA A 80 16.37 1.59 18.51
CA ALA A 80 17.01 2.83 18.04
C ALA A 80 16.02 3.97 17.74
N TRP A 81 14.75 3.70 17.43
CA TRP A 81 13.72 4.76 17.35
C TRP A 81 13.62 5.53 18.67
N ARG A 82 13.47 4.80 19.78
CA ARG A 82 13.23 5.39 21.10
C ARG A 82 14.51 5.96 21.70
N VAL A 83 15.63 5.24 21.61
CA VAL A 83 16.91 5.68 22.19
C VAL A 83 17.46 6.90 21.47
N SER A 84 17.24 7.05 20.16
CA SER A 84 17.65 8.26 19.43
C SER A 84 16.90 9.52 19.87
N LEU A 85 15.61 9.41 20.21
CA LEU A 85 14.87 10.51 20.83
C LEU A 85 15.44 10.85 22.23
N LEU A 86 15.87 9.85 23.02
CA LEU A 86 16.54 10.10 24.30
C LEU A 86 17.92 10.77 24.14
N LEU A 87 18.63 10.49 23.04
CA LEU A 87 19.89 11.18 22.68
C LEU A 87 19.67 12.67 22.35
N LEU A 88 18.55 13.04 21.73
CA LEU A 88 18.20 14.45 21.47
C LEU A 88 17.98 15.25 22.77
N LEU A 89 17.58 14.60 23.86
CA LEU A 89 17.36 15.24 25.16
C LEU A 89 18.65 15.48 25.97
N GLN A 90 19.79 14.92 25.54
CA GLN A 90 21.09 15.06 26.21
C GLN A 90 21.69 16.46 25.97
N GLN A 91 22.48 16.98 26.92
CA GLN A 91 23.13 18.29 26.74
C GLN A 91 24.33 18.27 25.78
N GLN A 92 24.89 17.09 25.47
CA GLN A 92 26.05 16.99 24.59
C GLN A 92 25.61 17.01 23.12
N GLN A 93 25.91 18.12 22.43
CA GLN A 93 25.61 18.33 21.00
C GLN A 93 26.04 17.16 20.09
N GLN A 94 27.15 16.50 20.40
CA GLN A 94 27.63 15.32 19.65
C GLN A 94 26.70 14.11 19.80
N GLN A 95 26.12 13.89 20.99
CA GLN A 95 25.13 12.83 21.22
C GLN A 95 23.82 13.15 20.51
N GLN A 96 23.38 14.42 20.56
CA GLN A 96 22.20 14.90 19.83
C GLN A 96 22.38 14.72 18.31
N LEU A 97 23.58 14.96 17.77
CA LEU A 97 23.88 14.76 16.35
C LEU A 97 23.80 13.28 15.95
N VAL A 98 24.28 12.36 16.78
CA VAL A 98 24.11 10.92 16.54
C VAL A 98 22.63 10.54 16.56
N GLY A 99 21.86 10.97 17.56
CA GLY A 99 20.41 10.74 17.61
C GLY A 99 19.68 11.27 16.36
N ALA A 100 20.00 12.48 15.91
CA ALA A 100 19.45 13.09 14.71
C ALA A 100 19.81 12.33 13.42
N GLN A 101 21.06 11.86 13.31
CA GLN A 101 21.53 11.06 12.16
C GLN A 101 20.87 9.67 12.14
N THR A 102 20.77 9.00 13.30
CA THR A 102 20.09 7.70 13.41
C THR A 102 18.62 7.81 13.05
N LEU A 103 17.90 8.84 13.55
CA LEU A 103 16.50 9.09 13.17
C LEU A 103 16.33 9.40 11.68
N ALA A 104 17.19 10.24 11.09
CA ALA A 104 17.14 10.53 9.67
C ALA A 104 17.24 9.24 8.82
N TRP A 105 18.22 8.40 9.13
CA TRP A 105 18.40 7.11 8.46
C TRP A 105 17.17 6.19 8.66
N LYS A 106 16.64 6.07 9.89
CA LYS A 106 15.47 5.21 10.15
C LYS A 106 14.20 5.73 9.45
N ILE A 107 13.97 7.05 9.39
CA ILE A 107 12.83 7.64 8.67
C ILE A 107 12.92 7.41 7.16
N GLU A 108 14.13 7.51 6.59
CA GLU A 108 14.38 7.27 5.16
C GLU A 108 14.19 5.79 4.77
N ASN A 109 14.66 4.85 5.60
CA ASN A 109 14.72 3.42 5.27
C ASN A 109 13.50 2.61 5.78
N GLU A 110 12.97 2.97 6.95
CA GLU A 110 11.88 2.23 7.62
C GLU A 110 10.60 3.08 7.78
N GLY A 111 10.68 4.41 7.67
CA GLY A 111 9.58 5.33 7.99
C GLY A 111 8.31 5.14 7.15
N TRP A 112 8.44 4.70 5.90
CA TRP A 112 7.30 4.36 5.04
C TRP A 112 6.37 3.29 5.64
N GLY A 113 6.96 2.30 6.32
CA GLY A 113 6.22 1.21 6.97
C GLY A 113 5.61 1.57 8.33
N LEU A 114 5.86 2.77 8.86
CA LEU A 114 5.27 3.21 10.12
C LEU A 114 3.77 3.55 9.97
N PRO A 115 2.91 3.10 10.90
CA PRO A 115 1.54 3.60 11.01
C PRO A 115 1.51 5.13 11.13
N GLN A 116 0.50 5.77 10.55
CA GLN A 116 0.38 7.22 10.55
C GLN A 116 0.46 7.84 11.95
N GLN A 117 -0.20 7.23 12.93
CA GLN A 117 -0.13 7.68 14.32
C GLN A 117 1.32 7.77 14.84
N HIS A 118 2.16 6.78 14.54
CA HIS A 118 3.57 6.80 14.95
C HIS A 118 4.39 7.85 14.17
N LYS A 119 4.05 8.10 12.89
CA LYS A 119 4.65 9.21 12.10
C LYS A 119 4.31 10.57 12.74
N ASP A 120 3.06 10.76 13.18
CA ASP A 120 2.59 12.00 13.83
C ASP A 120 3.20 12.21 15.23
N GLU A 121 3.23 11.16 16.06
CA GLU A 121 3.90 11.18 17.37
C GLU A 121 5.40 11.47 17.26
N LEU A 122 6.07 10.88 16.26
CA LEU A 122 7.48 11.15 15.97
C LEU A 122 7.69 12.59 15.51
N ALA A 123 6.85 13.11 14.61
CA ALA A 123 6.93 14.49 14.16
C ALA A 123 6.76 15.48 15.33
N ALA A 124 5.80 15.24 16.23
CA ALA A 124 5.63 16.05 17.44
C ALA A 124 6.87 16.02 18.35
N ALA A 125 7.42 14.84 18.63
CA ALA A 125 8.63 14.68 19.45
C ALA A 125 9.87 15.37 18.82
N LEU A 126 9.96 15.38 17.50
CA LEU A 126 10.99 16.11 16.75
C LEU A 126 10.82 17.63 16.87
N PHE A 127 9.60 18.15 16.74
CA PHE A 127 9.32 19.58 16.96
C PHE A 127 9.67 20.03 18.38
N ASP A 128 9.24 19.29 19.41
CA ASP A 128 9.58 19.57 20.81
C ASP A 128 11.09 19.58 21.05
N SER A 129 11.82 18.66 20.41
CA SER A 129 13.28 18.59 20.48
C SER A 129 13.94 19.82 19.85
N ILE A 130 13.47 20.28 18.68
CA ILE A 130 13.95 21.52 18.02
C ILE A 130 13.69 22.74 18.91
N ILE A 131 12.47 22.88 19.44
CA ILE A 131 12.08 24.00 20.31
C ILE A 131 12.95 24.04 21.57
N ARG A 132 13.15 22.89 22.23
CA ARG A 132 14.03 22.77 23.41
C ARG A 132 15.48 23.16 23.09
N MET A 133 16.04 22.68 21.97
CA MET A 133 17.41 23.03 21.58
C MET A 133 17.56 24.52 21.24
N GLN A 134 16.56 25.12 20.58
CA GLN A 134 16.55 26.55 20.30
C GLN A 134 16.54 27.38 21.60
N GLN A 135 15.72 26.98 22.59
CA GLN A 135 15.70 27.62 23.91
C GLN A 135 17.03 27.49 24.65
N GLN A 136 17.65 26.30 24.64
CA GLN A 136 18.97 26.07 25.23
C GLN A 136 20.06 26.96 24.58
N GLN A 137 20.05 27.07 23.25
CA GLN A 137 21.01 27.89 22.52
C GLN A 137 20.89 29.39 22.86
N GLN A 138 19.66 29.91 23.01
CA GLN A 138 19.42 31.30 23.41
C GLN A 138 19.97 31.61 24.82
N GLN A 139 19.86 30.67 25.77
CA GLN A 139 20.39 30.84 27.12
C GLN A 139 21.92 30.85 27.14
N GLN A 140 22.57 29.99 26.35
CA GLN A 140 24.04 29.88 26.31
C GLN A 140 24.72 31.09 25.64
N GLN A 141 24.06 31.75 24.67
CA GLN A 141 24.63 32.92 23.99
C GLN A 141 24.99 34.08 24.93
N GLN A 142 24.36 34.18 26.11
CA GLN A 142 24.63 35.24 27.08
C GLN A 142 25.90 35.03 27.92
N GLN A 143 26.47 33.82 27.96
CA GLN A 143 27.52 33.49 28.94
C GLN A 143 28.95 33.36 28.38
N GLN A 144 29.16 33.01 27.10
CA GLN A 144 30.51 32.89 26.52
C GLN A 144 30.57 33.26 25.04
N GLN A 145 31.46 34.20 24.67
CA GLN A 145 31.70 34.60 23.28
C GLN A 145 32.80 33.77 22.56
N GLN A 146 33.72 33.11 23.28
CA GLN A 146 34.87 32.43 22.63
C GLN A 146 34.67 30.93 22.31
N GLN A 147 33.87 30.17 23.07
CA GLN A 147 33.55 28.77 22.71
C GLN A 147 32.41 28.63 21.68
N GLN A 148 31.87 29.74 21.21
CA GLN A 148 30.57 29.77 20.53
C GLN A 148 30.55 29.12 19.13
N GLN A 149 31.63 29.25 18.34
CA GLN A 149 31.63 28.83 16.94
C GLN A 149 31.44 27.32 16.74
N GLN A 150 32.15 26.47 17.49
CA GLN A 150 32.06 25.01 17.31
C GLN A 150 30.71 24.46 17.78
N GLN A 151 30.17 24.98 18.89
CA GLN A 151 28.85 24.60 19.38
C GLN A 151 27.74 25.05 18.42
N GLN A 152 27.87 26.24 17.82
CA GLN A 152 26.91 26.74 16.83
C GLN A 152 26.88 25.88 15.55
N GLN A 153 28.04 25.44 15.05
CA GLN A 153 28.10 24.54 13.89
C GLN A 153 27.40 23.20 14.16
N LEU A 154 27.62 22.60 15.34
CA LEU A 154 26.94 21.36 15.72
C LEU A 154 25.43 21.58 15.89
N GLY A 155 25.00 22.65 16.57
CA GLY A 155 23.58 22.97 16.72
C GLY A 155 22.86 23.18 15.39
N CYS A 156 23.49 23.88 14.43
CA CYS A 156 22.98 24.00 13.07
C CYS A 156 22.93 22.66 12.32
N ALA A 157 23.92 21.77 12.51
CA ALA A 157 23.92 20.45 11.90
C ALA A 157 22.83 19.52 12.47
N VAL A 158 22.61 19.55 13.80
CA VAL A 158 21.50 18.83 14.45
C VAL A 158 20.16 19.37 13.95
N GLY A 159 19.95 20.68 14.02
CA GLY A 159 18.72 21.34 13.57
C GLY A 159 18.41 21.08 12.10
N GLY A 160 19.42 21.13 11.21
CA GLY A 160 19.27 20.80 9.80
C GLY A 160 18.88 19.34 9.57
N ARG A 161 19.44 18.40 10.35
CA ARG A 161 19.06 16.97 10.28
C ARG A 161 17.64 16.71 10.79
N LEU A 162 17.20 17.37 11.87
CA LEU A 162 15.81 17.23 12.33
C LEU A 162 14.81 17.90 11.39
N GLY A 163 15.15 19.06 10.80
CA GLY A 163 14.34 19.68 9.76
C GLY A 163 14.16 18.79 8.53
N HIS A 164 15.22 18.09 8.12
CA HIS A 164 15.15 17.06 7.07
C HIS A 164 14.25 15.88 7.46
N CYS A 165 14.36 15.36 8.69
CA CYS A 165 13.46 14.30 9.21
C CYS A 165 11.98 14.70 9.10
N LEU A 166 11.65 15.93 9.53
CA LEU A 166 10.29 16.47 9.46
C LEU A 166 9.81 16.64 8.02
N ALA A 167 10.68 17.08 7.10
CA ALA A 167 10.35 17.19 5.68
C ALA A 167 10.04 15.81 5.06
N VAL A 168 10.83 14.78 5.35
CA VAL A 168 10.59 13.42 4.85
C VAL A 168 9.27 12.87 5.38
N LEU A 169 8.97 13.03 6.68
CA LEU A 169 7.68 12.62 7.26
C LEU A 169 6.49 13.37 6.62
N ALA A 170 6.64 14.67 6.34
CA ALA A 170 5.61 15.45 5.66
C ALA A 170 5.38 14.98 4.20
N PHE A 171 6.44 14.66 3.45
CA PHE A 171 6.30 14.10 2.10
C PHE A 171 5.69 12.70 2.10
N GLN A 172 6.05 11.83 3.06
CA GLN A 172 5.40 10.54 3.27
C GLN A 172 3.90 10.73 3.52
N ARG A 173 3.52 11.65 4.40
CA ARG A 173 2.11 11.96 4.69
C ARG A 173 1.34 12.47 3.45
N ILE A 174 1.95 13.33 2.65
CA ILE A 174 1.32 13.82 1.40
C ILE A 174 1.11 12.67 0.41
N ALA A 175 2.09 11.77 0.26
CA ALA A 175 1.96 10.61 -0.61
C ALA A 175 0.86 9.64 -0.12
N ASP A 176 0.82 9.34 1.18
CA ASP A 176 -0.21 8.49 1.79
C ASP A 176 -1.63 9.06 1.55
N LEU A 177 -1.80 10.39 1.67
CA LEU A 177 -3.08 11.07 1.41
C LEU A 177 -3.45 11.08 -0.08
N GLN A 178 -2.49 11.26 -0.98
CA GLN A 178 -2.74 11.19 -2.43
C GLN A 178 -3.14 9.79 -2.88
N GLN A 179 -2.53 8.75 -2.31
CA GLN A 179 -2.90 7.36 -2.58
C GLN A 179 -4.32 7.06 -2.08
N GLN A 180 -4.68 7.50 -0.87
CA GLN A 180 -6.04 7.33 -0.35
C GLN A 180 -7.06 8.03 -1.25
N GLN A 181 -6.80 9.28 -1.67
CA GLN A 181 -7.70 10.01 -2.55
C GLN A 181 -7.91 9.29 -3.90
N GLN A 182 -6.85 8.73 -4.49
CA GLN A 182 -6.97 7.95 -5.74
C GLN A 182 -7.84 6.70 -5.56
N GLN A 183 -7.73 6.02 -4.41
CA GLN A 183 -8.58 4.87 -4.08
C GLN A 183 -10.04 5.28 -3.91
N ASP A 184 -10.32 6.37 -3.19
CA ASP A 184 -11.67 6.91 -3.00
C ASP A 184 -12.30 7.35 -4.35
N ASP A 185 -11.51 7.91 -5.28
CA ASP A 185 -11.94 8.31 -6.62
C ASP A 185 -12.21 7.09 -7.54
N ASP A 186 -11.37 6.05 -7.48
CA ASP A 186 -11.54 4.80 -8.23
C ASP A 186 -12.76 4.00 -7.72
N GLU A 187 -12.98 3.93 -6.40
CA GLU A 187 -14.16 3.28 -5.82
C GLU A 187 -15.46 4.02 -6.20
N GLN A 188 -15.44 5.36 -6.25
CA GLN A 188 -16.57 6.16 -6.72
C GLN A 188 -16.87 5.93 -8.20
N GLN A 189 -15.85 5.90 -9.06
CA GLN A 189 -16.04 5.58 -10.49
C GLN A 189 -16.61 4.17 -10.68
N GLN A 190 -16.12 3.18 -9.94
CA GLN A 190 -16.63 1.82 -10.02
C GLN A 190 -18.08 1.69 -9.49
N GLN A 191 -18.45 2.48 -8.47
CA GLN A 191 -19.85 2.57 -8.02
C GLN A 191 -20.76 3.21 -9.08
N GLN A 192 -20.31 4.27 -9.76
CA GLN A 192 -21.08 4.89 -10.85
C GLN A 192 -21.25 3.94 -12.04
N GLN A 193 -20.20 3.19 -12.42
CA GLN A 193 -20.30 2.18 -13.48
C GLN A 193 -21.32 1.09 -13.13
N ARG A 194 -21.29 0.55 -11.91
CA ARG A 194 -22.31 -0.44 -11.47
C ARG A 194 -23.74 0.12 -11.49
N GLN A 195 -23.95 1.35 -11.05
CA GLN A 195 -25.26 1.99 -11.11
C GLN A 195 -25.75 2.11 -12.56
N GLN A 196 -24.88 2.50 -13.48
CA GLN A 196 -25.21 2.59 -14.91
C GLN A 196 -25.49 1.22 -15.53
N GLU A 197 -24.72 0.17 -15.19
CA GLU A 197 -24.97 -1.21 -15.61
C GLU A 197 -26.33 -1.74 -15.10
N ASP A 198 -26.68 -1.43 -13.85
CA ASP A 198 -27.97 -1.79 -13.24
C ASP A 198 -29.15 -1.05 -13.93
N GLU A 199 -28.99 0.24 -14.26
CA GLU A 199 -29.98 1.02 -15.01
C GLU A 199 -30.19 0.47 -16.44
N ASP A 200 -29.11 0.20 -17.17
CA ASP A 200 -29.17 -0.38 -18.52
C ASP A 200 -29.80 -1.77 -18.51
N GLN A 201 -29.46 -2.61 -17.52
CA GLN A 201 -30.05 -3.94 -17.35
C GLN A 201 -31.55 -3.88 -17.02
N GLN A 202 -31.96 -2.94 -16.17
CA GLN A 202 -33.36 -2.70 -15.85
C GLN A 202 -34.15 -2.19 -17.07
N GLN A 203 -33.57 -1.28 -17.86
CA GLN A 203 -34.18 -0.78 -19.09
C GLN A 203 -34.34 -1.90 -20.14
N GLN A 204 -33.33 -2.76 -20.29
CA GLN A 204 -33.41 -3.93 -21.18
C GLN A 204 -34.49 -4.92 -20.73
N GLN A 205 -34.65 -5.15 -19.42
CA GLN A 205 -35.77 -5.97 -18.89
C GLN A 205 -37.14 -5.37 -19.22
N GLN A 206 -37.33 -4.05 -19.06
CA GLN A 206 -38.59 -3.39 -19.44
C GLN A 206 -38.87 -3.53 -20.94
N GLN A 207 -37.86 -3.40 -21.79
CA GLN A 207 -38.02 -3.56 -23.24
C GLN A 207 -38.41 -5.00 -23.63
N GLN A 208 -37.82 -6.02 -22.98
CA GLN A 208 -38.23 -7.41 -23.16
C GLN A 208 -39.68 -7.67 -22.70
N GLN A 209 -40.12 -7.06 -21.59
CA GLN A 209 -41.51 -7.16 -21.13
C GLN A 209 -42.50 -6.51 -22.12
N GLN A 210 -42.15 -5.36 -22.70
CA GLN A 210 -42.99 -4.73 -23.74
C GLN A 210 -43.08 -5.59 -25.01
N LEU A 211 -41.96 -6.17 -25.46
CA LEU A 211 -41.92 -7.05 -26.63
C LEU A 211 -42.73 -8.34 -26.42
N SER A 212 -42.70 -8.93 -25.21
CA SER A 212 -43.49 -10.13 -24.91
C SER A 212 -45.00 -9.82 -24.86
N LEU A 213 -45.40 -8.68 -24.28
CA LEU A 213 -46.79 -8.21 -24.32
C LEU A 213 -47.28 -8.00 -25.76
N GLN A 214 -46.46 -7.40 -26.62
CA GLN A 214 -46.81 -7.15 -28.02
C GLN A 214 -46.97 -8.47 -28.81
N GLN A 215 -46.09 -9.45 -28.59
CA GLN A 215 -46.27 -10.80 -29.16
C GLN A 215 -47.56 -11.47 -28.68
N GLN A 216 -47.88 -11.36 -27.39
CA GLN A 216 -49.10 -11.95 -26.83
C GLN A 216 -50.36 -11.33 -27.44
N GLN A 217 -50.41 -10.00 -27.59
CA GLN A 217 -51.50 -9.31 -28.29
C GLN A 217 -51.61 -9.74 -29.76
N HIS A 218 -50.47 -9.89 -30.45
CA HIS A 218 -50.47 -10.34 -31.84
C HIS A 218 -51.01 -11.78 -31.99
N GLN A 219 -50.62 -12.71 -31.09
CA GLN A 219 -51.20 -14.06 -31.07
C GLN A 219 -52.70 -14.07 -30.81
N GLN A 220 -53.18 -13.27 -29.85
CA GLN A 220 -54.62 -13.14 -29.59
C GLN A 220 -55.38 -12.61 -30.81
N HIS A 221 -54.80 -11.63 -31.52
CA HIS A 221 -55.40 -11.11 -32.74
C HIS A 221 -55.44 -12.15 -33.87
N GLN A 222 -54.37 -12.93 -34.07
CA GLN A 222 -54.39 -14.05 -35.04
C GLN A 222 -55.44 -15.11 -34.69
N GLN A 223 -55.59 -15.47 -33.41
CA GLN A 223 -56.63 -16.41 -32.96
C GLN A 223 -58.05 -15.88 -33.24
N GLN A 224 -58.31 -14.59 -32.99
CA GLN A 224 -59.59 -13.96 -33.34
C GLN A 224 -59.86 -13.95 -34.85
N GLN A 225 -58.87 -13.61 -35.68
CA GLN A 225 -59.03 -13.68 -37.13
C GLN A 225 -59.32 -15.10 -37.62
N HIS A 226 -58.67 -16.11 -37.03
CA HIS A 226 -58.89 -17.50 -37.40
C HIS A 226 -60.30 -17.99 -37.00
N GLN A 227 -60.79 -17.61 -35.82
CA GLN A 227 -62.19 -17.87 -35.43
C GLN A 227 -63.20 -17.17 -36.37
N GLN A 228 -62.94 -15.92 -36.77
CA GLN A 228 -63.80 -15.23 -37.73
C GLN A 228 -63.81 -15.92 -39.11
N GLN A 229 -62.67 -16.42 -39.58
CA GLN A 229 -62.61 -17.20 -40.83
C GLN A 229 -63.37 -18.53 -40.71
N GLN A 230 -63.26 -19.25 -39.60
CA GLN A 230 -64.04 -20.47 -39.37
C GLN A 230 -65.55 -20.18 -39.41
N GLN A 231 -66.03 -19.18 -38.67
CA GLN A 231 -67.45 -18.78 -38.69
C GLN A 231 -67.94 -18.37 -40.08
N GLN A 232 -67.10 -17.72 -40.90
CA GLN A 232 -67.44 -17.41 -42.29
C GLN A 232 -67.50 -18.65 -43.18
N GLN A 233 -66.63 -19.65 -42.97
CA GLN A 233 -66.69 -20.92 -43.70
C GLN A 233 -67.93 -21.74 -43.30
N GLU A 234 -68.28 -21.79 -42.02
CA GLU A 234 -69.49 -22.46 -41.54
C GLU A 234 -70.76 -21.84 -42.16
N GLN A 235 -70.86 -20.50 -42.19
CA GLN A 235 -71.97 -19.82 -42.86
C GLN A 235 -72.03 -20.12 -44.36
N GLN A 236 -70.88 -20.20 -45.05
CA GLN A 236 -70.84 -20.58 -46.48
C GLN A 236 -71.26 -22.03 -46.71
N GLN A 237 -70.91 -22.97 -45.82
CA GLN A 237 -71.37 -24.35 -45.90
C GLN A 237 -72.88 -24.45 -45.66
N GLU A 238 -73.42 -23.70 -44.69
CA GLU A 238 -74.86 -23.69 -44.42
C GLU A 238 -75.67 -23.08 -45.59
N TYR A 239 -75.17 -22.02 -46.23
CA TYR A 239 -75.79 -21.43 -47.42
C TYR A 239 -75.66 -22.34 -48.66
N GLY A 240 -74.47 -22.92 -48.90
CA GLY A 240 -74.22 -23.79 -50.06
C GLY A 240 -74.96 -25.13 -50.00
N GLY A 241 -75.06 -25.74 -48.81
CA GLY A 241 -75.77 -27.00 -48.60
C GLY A 241 -77.26 -26.94 -48.93
N ARG A 242 -77.91 -25.79 -48.69
CA ARG A 242 -79.34 -25.58 -49.04
C ARG A 242 -79.61 -25.54 -50.55
N VAL A 243 -78.60 -25.28 -51.39
CA VAL A 243 -78.77 -25.16 -52.85
C VAL A 243 -78.68 -26.52 -53.57
N TRP A 244 -77.99 -27.50 -52.99
CA TRP A 244 -77.78 -28.82 -53.64
C TRP A 244 -78.61 -29.97 -53.05
N GLY A 245 -79.25 -29.80 -51.88
CA GLY A 245 -80.10 -30.83 -51.26
C GLY A 245 -81.55 -30.91 -51.75
N GLY A 246 -81.93 -30.11 -52.75
CA GLY A 246 -83.34 -29.87 -53.15
C GLY A 246 -83.94 -30.79 -54.22
N GLY A 247 -83.29 -31.90 -54.58
CA GLY A 247 -83.77 -32.80 -55.64
C GLY A 247 -83.51 -34.28 -55.33
N PHE A 248 -84.39 -35.15 -55.83
CA PHE A 248 -84.40 -36.61 -55.66
C PHE A 248 -84.86 -37.17 -54.29
N ALA A 249 -86.13 -36.93 -53.97
CA ALA A 249 -86.96 -37.93 -53.27
C ALA A 249 -88.10 -38.38 -54.22
N ALA A 250 -87.79 -39.33 -55.11
CA ALA A 250 -88.76 -39.90 -56.05
C ALA A 250 -89.52 -41.08 -55.42
N ALA A 251 -90.80 -41.20 -55.75
CA ALA A 251 -91.75 -42.13 -55.15
C ALA A 251 -91.46 -43.62 -55.45
N TYR A 252 -91.85 -44.49 -54.52
CA TYR A 252 -92.27 -45.87 -54.82
C TYR A 252 -93.44 -46.30 -53.91
N CYS A 253 -94.58 -46.60 -54.53
CA CYS A 253 -95.75 -47.21 -53.89
C CYS A 253 -95.99 -48.62 -54.47
N VAL A 254 -95.88 -49.65 -53.64
CA VAL A 254 -96.30 -51.06 -53.86
C VAL A 254 -96.42 -51.68 -52.45
N ALA A 255 -97.47 -52.39 -52.02
CA ALA A 255 -98.82 -52.61 -52.55
C ALA A 255 -99.79 -52.78 -51.36
#